data_AF-A0A4U9TPC3-F1
#
_entry.id   AF-A0A4U9TPC3-F1
#
_cell.length_a   1.000
_cell.length_b   1.000
_cell.length_c   1.000
_cell.angle_alpha   90.00
_cell.angle_beta   90.00
_cell.angle_gamma   90.00
#
_symmetry.space_group_name_H-M   'P 1'
#
loop_
_entity.id
_entity.type
_entity.pdbx_description
1 polymer ?
#
loop_
_entity_poly.entity_id
_entity_poly.type
_entity_poly.pdbx_seq_one_letter_code
_entity_poly.pdbx_strand_id
1 'polypeptide(L)'
;MLAKTQFPDVVILHYAFFGPFLGALARPVGGALSDRFGGIRVTLLNFIVMAIFAALLFLTLPGSDHQGSFMAFYGVFMVLFLTAGLGSGSTFQMIAVIFRKITVDRVKAEGGSDELAQREAVTDSAAALGFISAIGAAGGFFIPKAFGTSLALTGSPAGAMKIFLVFYILCVGGHLGRLRP
;
A
#
# COMPACT_ATOMS: atom_id res chain seq x y z
N MET A 1 18.73 -9.03 -3.59
CA MET A 1 17.29 -9.30 -3.43
C MET A 1 17.09 -10.10 -2.15
N LEU A 2 16.12 -9.73 -1.32
CA LEU A 2 15.89 -10.36 -0.01
C LEU A 2 15.77 -11.89 -0.11
N ALA A 3 14.98 -12.40 -1.05
CA ALA A 3 14.80 -13.84 -1.25
C ALA A 3 16.12 -14.59 -1.48
N LYS A 4 17.04 -14.06 -2.29
CA LYS A 4 18.36 -14.68 -2.55
C LYS A 4 19.24 -14.72 -1.29
N THR A 5 19.08 -13.74 -0.39
CA THR A 5 19.84 -13.72 0.88
C THR A 5 19.28 -14.66 1.93
N GLN A 6 17.97 -14.92 1.92
CA GLN A 6 17.30 -15.74 2.92
C GLN A 6 17.14 -17.20 2.46
N PHE A 7 17.01 -17.43 1.15
CA PHE A 7 16.80 -18.73 0.52
C PHE A 7 17.71 -18.85 -0.72
N PRO A 8 19.03 -19.09 -0.52
CA PRO A 8 20.03 -19.03 -1.58
C PRO A 8 19.83 -20.12 -2.67
N ASP A 9 19.23 -21.25 -2.30
CA ASP A 9 19.00 -22.39 -3.20
C ASP A 9 17.85 -22.18 -4.19
N VAL A 10 17.07 -21.11 -4.02
CA VAL A 10 15.92 -20.81 -4.88
C VAL A 10 16.25 -19.74 -5.91
N VAL A 11 16.08 -20.08 -7.19
CA VAL A 11 16.19 -19.12 -8.30
C VAL A 11 14.93 -18.25 -8.37
N ILE A 12 14.87 -17.23 -7.50
CA ILE A 12 13.71 -16.34 -7.37
C ILE A 12 13.33 -15.61 -8.67
N LEU A 13 14.28 -15.44 -9.60
CA LEU A 13 14.08 -14.72 -10.87
C LEU A 13 12.94 -15.32 -11.72
N HIS A 14 12.69 -16.63 -11.63
CA HIS A 14 11.59 -17.27 -12.35
C HIS A 14 10.21 -16.95 -11.76
N TYR A 15 10.13 -16.48 -10.50
CA TYR A 15 8.86 -16.29 -9.77
C TYR A 15 8.60 -14.83 -9.38
N ALA A 16 9.65 -14.01 -9.26
CA ALA A 16 9.57 -12.65 -8.73
C ALA A 16 8.61 -11.73 -9.49
N PHE A 17 8.46 -11.93 -10.81
CA PHE A 17 7.59 -11.11 -11.66
C PHE A 17 6.11 -11.21 -11.27
N PHE A 18 5.71 -12.31 -10.64
CA PHE A 18 4.31 -12.60 -10.34
C PHE A 18 3.74 -11.65 -9.26
N GLY A 19 4.58 -11.19 -8.33
CA GLY A 19 4.18 -10.21 -7.32
C GLY A 19 3.68 -8.90 -7.94
N PRO A 20 4.51 -8.17 -8.70
CA PRO A 20 4.09 -6.98 -9.43
C PRO A 20 2.89 -7.21 -10.37
N PHE A 21 2.82 -8.38 -11.01
CA PHE A 21 1.68 -8.75 -11.85
C PHE A 21 0.36 -8.82 -11.06
N LEU A 22 0.34 -9.51 -9.91
CA LEU A 22 -0.82 -9.57 -9.02
C LEU A 22 -1.21 -8.17 -8.50
N GLY A 23 -0.22 -7.37 -8.08
CA GLY A 23 -0.45 -6.01 -7.62
C GLY A 23 -1.08 -5.13 -8.71
N ALA A 24 -0.61 -5.25 -9.95
CA ALA A 24 -1.17 -4.50 -11.08
C ALA A 24 -2.63 -4.86 -11.36
N LEU A 25 -2.98 -6.15 -11.31
CA LEU A 25 -4.36 -6.62 -11.49
C LEU A 25 -5.28 -6.23 -10.33
N ALA A 26 -4.76 -6.23 -9.10
CA ALA A 26 -5.53 -5.88 -7.92
C ALA A 26 -5.85 -4.39 -7.84
N ARG A 27 -5.09 -3.53 -8.52
CA ARG A 27 -5.28 -2.08 -8.47
C ARG A 27 -6.64 -1.62 -9.02
N PRO A 28 -7.08 -1.99 -10.25
CA PRO A 28 -8.44 -1.69 -10.71
C PRO A 28 -9.53 -2.23 -9.78
N VAL A 29 -9.32 -3.43 -9.24
CA VAL A 29 -10.27 -4.07 -8.30
C VAL A 29 -10.41 -3.23 -7.03
N GLY A 30 -9.31 -2.73 -6.47
CA GLY A 30 -9.34 -1.85 -5.30
C GLY A 30 -10.14 -0.56 -5.55
N GLY A 31 -10.03 0.02 -6.76
CA GLY A 31 -10.84 1.17 -7.17
C GLY A 31 -12.33 0.81 -7.26
N ALA A 32 -12.68 -0.25 -7.99
CA ALA A 32 -14.06 -0.68 -8.18
C ALA A 32 -14.75 -1.07 -6.85
N LEU A 33 -14.03 -1.71 -5.93
CA LEU A 33 -14.54 -1.98 -4.58
C LEU A 33 -14.81 -0.69 -3.81
N SER A 34 -13.96 0.33 -3.99
CA SER A 34 -14.09 1.62 -3.32
C SER A 34 -15.24 2.45 -3.85
N ASP A 35 -15.55 2.34 -5.14
CA ASP A 35 -16.75 2.94 -5.74
C ASP A 35 -18.04 2.34 -5.14
N ARG A 36 -18.02 1.04 -4.81
CA ARG A 36 -19.21 0.34 -4.26
C ARG A 36 -19.35 0.45 -2.75
N PHE A 37 -18.26 0.34 -1.99
CA PHE A 37 -18.28 0.22 -0.53
C PHE A 37 -17.72 1.45 0.20
N GLY A 38 -17.20 2.42 -0.55
CA GLY A 38 -16.53 3.62 -0.04
C GLY A 38 -15.03 3.40 0.18
N GLY A 39 -14.20 4.26 -0.41
CA GLY A 39 -12.74 4.15 -0.36
C GLY A 39 -12.16 4.09 1.06
N ILE A 40 -12.68 4.90 2.01
CA ILE A 40 -12.18 4.88 3.40
C ILE A 40 -12.29 3.49 4.04
N ARG A 41 -13.42 2.78 3.84
CA ARG A 41 -13.66 1.46 4.42
C ARG A 41 -12.79 0.39 3.76
N VAL A 42 -12.70 0.41 2.43
CA VAL A 42 -11.89 -0.53 1.65
C VAL A 42 -10.41 -0.36 1.97
N THR A 43 -9.92 0.88 2.02
CA THR A 43 -8.53 1.19 2.35
C THR A 43 -8.18 0.81 3.79
N LEU A 44 -9.09 1.04 4.77
CA LEU A 44 -8.87 0.59 6.14
C LEU A 44 -8.70 -0.93 6.23
N LEU A 45 -9.66 -1.69 5.67
CA LEU A 45 -9.61 -3.15 5.69
C LEU A 45 -8.32 -3.65 5.01
N ASN A 46 -7.94 -3.04 3.90
CA ASN A 46 -6.70 -3.36 3.21
C ASN A 46 -5.47 -3.15 4.11
N PHE A 47 -5.37 -2.01 4.82
CA PHE A 47 -4.25 -1.77 5.73
C PHE A 47 -4.21 -2.74 6.91
N ILE A 48 -5.36 -3.19 7.42
CA ILE A 48 -5.42 -4.25 8.45
C ILE A 48 -4.82 -5.54 7.90
N VAL A 49 -5.20 -5.95 6.68
CA VAL A 49 -4.63 -7.14 6.05
C VAL A 49 -3.13 -6.98 5.80
N MET A 50 -2.67 -5.82 5.31
CA MET A 50 -1.24 -5.54 5.14
C MET A 50 -0.46 -5.64 6.46
N ALA A 51 -1.00 -5.12 7.56
CA ALA A 51 -0.37 -5.22 8.88
C ALA A 51 -0.28 -6.68 9.36
N ILE A 52 -1.35 -7.46 9.21
CA ILE A 52 -1.38 -8.89 9.57
C ILE A 52 -0.33 -9.66 8.75
N PHE A 53 -0.29 -9.48 7.44
CA PHE A 53 0.67 -10.21 6.59
C PHE A 53 2.11 -9.73 6.78
N ALA A 54 2.33 -8.45 7.10
CA ALA A 54 3.64 -7.96 7.50
C ALA A 54 4.12 -8.60 8.81
N ALA A 55 3.22 -8.84 9.77
CA ALA A 55 3.52 -9.57 11.00
C ALA A 55 3.75 -11.07 10.74
N LEU A 56 2.94 -11.71 9.89
CA LEU A 56 3.12 -13.12 9.51
C LEU A 56 4.45 -13.37 8.82
N LEU A 57 4.98 -12.39 8.07
CA LEU A 57 6.26 -12.52 7.38
C LEU A 57 7.42 -12.87 8.33
N PHE A 58 7.38 -12.42 9.59
CA PHE A 58 8.39 -12.78 10.59
C PHE A 58 8.44 -14.29 10.87
N LEU A 59 7.30 -14.98 10.79
CA LEU A 59 7.19 -16.42 11.02
C LEU A 59 7.69 -17.24 9.84
N THR A 60 7.85 -16.63 8.67
CA THR A 60 8.28 -17.32 7.44
C THR A 60 9.79 -17.35 7.24
N LEU A 61 10.51 -16.47 7.93
CA LEU A 61 11.94 -16.29 7.78
C LEU A 61 12.73 -17.35 8.57
N PRO A 62 13.93 -17.71 8.11
CA PRO A 62 14.85 -18.52 8.92
C PRO A 62 15.25 -17.76 10.19
N GLY A 63 15.27 -18.48 11.31
CA GLY A 63 15.68 -17.99 12.63
C GLY A 63 16.75 -18.89 13.25
N SER A 64 17.11 -18.65 14.51
CA SER A 64 18.10 -19.44 15.26
C SER A 64 17.74 -20.92 15.33
N ASP A 65 16.45 -21.23 15.44
CA ASP A 65 15.95 -22.58 15.74
C ASP A 65 15.10 -23.19 14.61
N HIS A 66 14.85 -22.46 13.53
CA HIS A 66 13.99 -22.89 12.43
C HIS A 66 14.54 -22.44 11.08
N GLN A 67 14.51 -23.31 10.07
CA GLN A 67 15.03 -23.02 8.72
C GLN A 67 14.12 -22.09 7.89
N GLY A 68 12.98 -21.67 8.42
CA GLY A 68 11.97 -20.90 7.68
C GLY A 68 11.28 -21.73 6.59
N SER A 69 10.40 -21.09 5.82
CA SER A 69 9.73 -21.74 4.68
C SER A 69 9.62 -20.78 3.51
N PHE A 70 10.33 -21.10 2.42
CA PHE A 70 10.27 -20.31 1.20
C PHE A 70 8.85 -20.20 0.64
N MET A 71 8.08 -21.30 0.65
CA MET A 71 6.70 -21.27 0.13
C MET A 71 5.80 -20.37 0.97
N ALA A 72 5.96 -20.39 2.30
CA ALA A 72 5.22 -19.48 3.18
C ALA A 72 5.66 -18.02 2.98
N PHE A 73 6.97 -17.77 2.90
CA PHE A 73 7.54 -16.45 2.62
C PHE A 73 7.01 -15.89 1.30
N TYR A 74 7.07 -16.69 0.23
CA TYR A 74 6.59 -16.31 -1.09
C TYR A 74 5.09 -16.05 -1.09
N GLY A 75 4.29 -16.93 -0.47
CA GLY A 75 2.84 -16.76 -0.34
C GLY A 75 2.46 -15.48 0.39
N VAL A 76 3.13 -15.17 1.51
CA VAL A 76 2.94 -13.91 2.25
C VAL A 76 3.29 -12.71 1.38
N PHE A 77 4.42 -12.75 0.66
CA PHE A 77 4.79 -11.68 -0.27
C PHE A 77 3.77 -11.50 -1.40
N MET A 78 3.19 -12.57 -1.95
CA MET A 78 2.14 -12.47 -2.97
C MET A 78 0.89 -11.76 -2.44
N VAL A 79 0.48 -12.06 -1.21
CA VAL A 79 -0.64 -11.34 -0.57
C VAL A 79 -0.27 -9.88 -0.31
N LEU A 80 0.96 -9.58 0.13
CA LEU A 80 1.43 -8.21 0.30
C LEU A 80 1.46 -7.42 -1.02
N PHE A 81 1.87 -8.05 -2.13
CA PHE A 81 1.82 -7.42 -3.45
C PHE A 81 0.38 -7.17 -3.93
N LEU A 82 -0.50 -8.15 -3.74
CA LEU A 82 -1.92 -8.04 -4.08
C LEU A 82 -2.58 -6.91 -3.29
N THR A 83 -2.36 -6.85 -1.98
CA THR A 83 -2.91 -5.82 -1.08
C THR A 83 -2.25 -4.46 -1.27
N ALA A 84 -0.97 -4.39 -1.68
CA ALA A 84 -0.36 -3.13 -2.11
C ALA A 84 -1.04 -2.59 -3.38
N GLY A 85 -1.38 -3.46 -4.34
CA GLY A 85 -2.16 -3.12 -5.53
C GLY A 85 -3.56 -2.62 -5.19
N LEU A 86 -4.32 -3.41 -4.42
CA LEU A 86 -5.68 -3.08 -3.97
C LEU A 86 -5.71 -1.78 -3.14
N GLY A 87 -4.77 -1.64 -2.21
CA GLY A 87 -4.55 -0.44 -1.42
C GLY A 87 -4.27 0.79 -2.27
N SER A 88 -3.46 0.66 -3.32
CA SER A 88 -3.21 1.74 -4.28
C SER A 88 -4.49 2.16 -4.98
N GLY A 89 -5.28 1.22 -5.51
CA GLY A 89 -6.55 1.52 -6.18
C GLY A 89 -7.55 2.22 -5.27
N SER A 90 -7.75 1.67 -4.07
CA SER A 90 -8.70 2.22 -3.10
C SER A 90 -8.30 3.59 -2.57
N THR A 91 -7.00 3.80 -2.31
CA THR A 91 -6.49 5.09 -1.84
C THR A 91 -6.62 6.18 -2.91
N PHE A 92 -6.31 5.87 -4.16
CA PHE A 92 -6.47 6.83 -5.27
C PHE A 92 -7.95 7.22 -5.45
N GLN A 93 -8.86 6.25 -5.40
CA GLN A 93 -10.30 6.49 -5.47
C GLN A 93 -10.77 7.37 -4.30
N MET A 94 -10.34 7.04 -3.08
CA MET A 94 -10.67 7.79 -1.88
C MET A 94 -10.21 9.25 -1.98
N ILE A 95 -8.98 9.49 -2.42
CA ILE A 95 -8.43 10.85 -2.60
C ILE A 95 -9.26 11.63 -3.63
N ALA A 96 -9.53 11.02 -4.79
CA ALA A 96 -10.31 11.66 -5.85
C ALA A 96 -11.70 12.09 -5.35
N VAL A 97 -12.38 11.23 -4.59
CA VAL A 97 -13.70 11.55 -4.02
C VAL A 97 -13.63 12.65 -2.98
N ILE A 98 -12.63 12.60 -2.07
CA ILE A 98 -12.47 13.60 -1.01
C ILE A 98 -12.16 14.97 -1.61
N PHE A 99 -11.18 15.07 -2.51
CA PHE A 99 -10.80 16.34 -3.13
C PHE A 99 -11.94 16.90 -3.98
N ARG A 100 -12.61 16.06 -4.76
CA ARG A 100 -13.78 16.48 -5.53
C ARG A 100 -14.86 17.09 -4.62
N LYS A 101 -15.15 16.45 -3.48
CA LYS A 101 -16.13 16.96 -2.51
C LYS A 101 -15.68 18.31 -1.93
N ILE A 102 -14.44 18.42 -1.46
CA ILE A 102 -13.88 19.65 -0.89
C ILE A 102 -13.96 20.80 -1.89
N THR A 103 -13.54 20.58 -3.15
CA THR A 103 -13.56 21.63 -4.17
C THR A 103 -14.98 22.02 -4.56
N VAL A 104 -15.90 21.07 -4.73
CA VAL A 104 -17.31 21.38 -5.03
C VAL A 104 -17.94 22.19 -3.90
N ASP A 105 -17.74 21.78 -2.64
CA ASP A 105 -18.29 22.47 -1.48
C ASP A 105 -17.72 23.90 -1.35
N ARG A 106 -16.41 24.09 -1.64
CA ARG A 106 -15.75 25.40 -1.67
C ARG A 106 -16.34 26.32 -2.73
N VAL A 107 -16.39 25.88 -3.99
CA VAL A 107 -16.88 26.70 -5.11
C VAL A 107 -18.35 27.07 -4.91
N LYS A 108 -19.17 26.16 -4.38
CA LYS A 108 -20.58 26.45 -4.05
C LYS A 108 -20.72 27.47 -2.93
N ALA A 109 -19.89 27.37 -1.88
CA ALA A 109 -19.89 28.35 -0.79
C ALA A 109 -19.49 29.76 -1.25
N GLU A 110 -18.67 29.85 -2.30
CA GLU A 110 -18.27 31.11 -2.96
C GLU A 110 -19.33 31.63 -3.96
N GLY A 111 -20.46 30.92 -4.14
CA GLY A 111 -21.54 31.30 -5.07
C GLY A 111 -21.30 30.92 -6.53
N GLY A 112 -20.31 30.05 -6.80
CA GLY A 112 -20.00 29.56 -8.14
C GLY A 112 -21.08 28.62 -8.72
N SER A 113 -21.11 28.51 -10.05
CA SER A 113 -22.03 27.61 -10.75
C SER A 113 -21.64 26.13 -10.60
N ASP A 114 -22.60 25.22 -10.82
CA ASP A 114 -22.34 23.78 -10.82
C ASP A 114 -21.30 23.37 -11.87
N GLU A 115 -21.29 24.02 -13.04
CA GLU A 115 -20.30 23.78 -14.09
C GLU A 115 -18.89 24.18 -13.66
N LEU A 116 -18.73 25.34 -13.02
CA LEU A 116 -17.46 25.78 -12.48
C LEU A 116 -16.97 24.83 -11.38
N ALA A 117 -17.86 24.42 -10.49
CA ALA A 117 -17.56 23.48 -9.41
C ALA A 117 -17.06 22.13 -9.94
N GLN A 118 -17.69 21.57 -10.98
CA GLN A 118 -17.21 20.32 -11.58
C GLN A 118 -15.87 20.49 -12.29
N ARG A 119 -15.68 21.59 -13.03
CA ARG A 119 -14.44 21.84 -13.75
C ARG A 119 -13.25 21.98 -12.80
N GLU A 120 -13.37 22.81 -11.77
CA GLU A 120 -12.31 22.97 -10.76
C GLU A 120 -12.06 21.66 -10.01
N ALA A 121 -13.12 20.93 -9.64
CA ALA A 121 -12.96 19.69 -8.91
C ALA A 121 -12.18 18.62 -9.71
N VAL A 122 -12.35 18.56 -11.03
CA VAL A 122 -11.53 17.68 -11.89
C VAL A 122 -10.06 18.11 -11.88
N THR A 123 -9.79 19.41 -12.03
CA THR A 123 -8.43 19.95 -12.05
C THR A 123 -7.71 19.77 -10.69
N ASP A 124 -8.36 20.14 -9.59
CA ASP A 124 -7.81 20.02 -8.23
C ASP A 124 -7.56 18.56 -7.86
N SER A 125 -8.50 17.67 -8.17
CA SER A 125 -8.34 16.23 -7.92
C SER A 125 -7.18 15.65 -8.73
N ALA A 126 -7.03 16.04 -10.00
CA ALA A 126 -5.91 15.59 -10.83
C ALA A 126 -4.55 16.09 -10.30
N ALA A 127 -4.48 17.36 -9.88
CA ALA A 127 -3.28 17.94 -9.28
C ALA A 127 -2.91 17.25 -7.96
N ALA A 128 -3.89 17.02 -7.08
CA ALA A 128 -3.70 16.32 -5.82
C ALA A 128 -3.21 14.88 -6.04
N LEU A 129 -3.83 14.14 -6.95
CA LEU A 129 -3.42 12.78 -7.29
C LEU A 129 -2.00 12.74 -7.87
N GLY A 130 -1.63 13.70 -8.74
CA GLY A 130 -0.28 13.81 -9.29
C GLY A 130 0.77 14.03 -8.19
N PHE A 131 0.52 14.97 -7.28
CA PHE A 131 1.43 15.27 -6.17
C PHE A 131 1.57 14.09 -5.20
N ILE A 132 0.45 13.45 -4.82
CA ILE A 132 0.46 12.28 -3.94
C ILE A 132 1.16 11.09 -4.61
N SER A 133 1.01 10.92 -5.93
CA SER A 133 1.72 9.89 -6.69
C SER A 133 3.24 10.09 -6.66
N ALA A 134 3.70 11.34 -6.78
CA ALA A 134 5.12 11.67 -6.70
C ALA A 134 5.70 11.32 -5.32
N ILE A 135 4.98 11.65 -4.24
CA ILE A 135 5.38 11.25 -2.88
C ILE A 135 5.37 9.73 -2.73
N GLY A 136 4.32 9.06 -3.21
CA GLY A 136 4.17 7.61 -3.13
C GLY A 136 5.29 6.85 -3.84
N ALA A 137 5.83 7.40 -4.93
CA ALA A 137 6.95 6.81 -5.66
C ALA A 137 8.22 6.66 -4.80
N ALA A 138 8.41 7.51 -3.77
CA ALA A 138 9.52 7.38 -2.82
C ALA A 138 9.53 6.02 -2.10
N GLY A 139 8.36 5.39 -1.92
CA GLY A 139 8.25 4.04 -1.34
C GLY A 139 9.01 2.98 -2.15
N GLY A 140 9.08 3.12 -3.48
CA GLY A 140 9.82 2.21 -4.36
C GLY A 140 11.33 2.24 -4.12
N PHE A 141 11.87 3.36 -3.63
CA PHE A 141 13.25 3.47 -3.18
C PHE A 141 13.42 3.05 -1.71
N PHE A 142 12.52 3.51 -0.85
CA PHE A 142 12.60 3.29 0.60
C PHE A 142 12.59 1.79 0.97
N ILE A 143 11.72 0.98 0.36
CA ILE A 143 11.57 -0.44 0.72
C ILE A 143 12.86 -1.24 0.44
N PRO A 144 13.42 -1.25 -0.78
CA PRO A 144 14.67 -1.97 -1.05
C PRO A 144 15.84 -1.44 -0.23
N LYS A 145 15.92 -0.11 -0.04
CA LYS A 145 17.00 0.50 0.73
C LYS A 145 16.94 0.11 2.21
N ALA A 146 15.77 0.12 2.83
CA ALA A 146 15.58 -0.28 4.21
C ALA A 146 15.96 -1.75 4.42
N PHE A 147 15.54 -2.65 3.53
CA PHE A 147 15.98 -4.06 3.59
C PHE A 147 17.50 -4.19 3.44
N GLY A 148 18.11 -3.47 2.50
CA GLY A 148 19.56 -3.48 2.28
C GLY A 148 20.34 -2.99 3.50
N THR A 149 19.90 -1.88 4.11
CA THR A 149 20.52 -1.34 5.33
C THR A 149 20.32 -2.26 6.53
N SER A 150 19.13 -2.84 6.71
CA SER A 150 18.87 -3.80 7.80
C SER A 150 19.79 -5.02 7.71
N LEU A 151 19.92 -5.59 6.50
CA LEU A 151 20.82 -6.72 6.25
C LEU A 151 22.29 -6.34 6.47
N ALA A 152 22.72 -5.17 6.01
CA ALA A 152 24.12 -4.73 6.17
C ALA A 152 24.51 -4.48 7.63
N LEU A 153 23.60 -3.96 8.46
CA LEU A 153 23.89 -3.60 9.85
C LEU A 153 23.66 -4.75 10.84
N THR A 154 22.69 -5.63 10.57
CA THR A 154 22.23 -6.62 11.54
C THR A 154 22.28 -8.06 11.04
N GLY A 155 22.58 -8.28 9.75
CA GLY A 155 22.47 -9.59 9.10
C GLY A 155 21.03 -10.06 8.88
N SER A 156 20.02 -9.31 9.32
CA SER A 156 18.61 -9.72 9.28
C SER A 156 17.72 -8.65 8.63
N PRO A 157 16.66 -9.03 7.90
CA PRO A 157 15.66 -8.09 7.38
C PRO A 157 14.64 -7.64 8.43
N ALA A 158 14.65 -8.23 9.63
CA ALA A 158 13.64 -8.00 10.65
C ALA A 158 13.54 -6.52 11.08
N GLY A 159 14.65 -5.77 11.05
CA GLY A 159 14.65 -4.33 11.33
C GLY A 159 13.77 -3.55 10.35
N ALA A 160 13.95 -3.77 9.05
CA ALA A 160 13.12 -3.15 8.01
C ALA A 160 11.65 -3.57 8.14
N MET A 161 11.38 -4.84 8.41
CA MET A 161 10.02 -5.36 8.57
C MET A 161 9.28 -4.71 9.75
N LYS A 162 9.96 -4.45 10.87
CA LYS A 162 9.37 -3.75 12.02
C LYS A 162 8.92 -2.35 11.62
N ILE A 163 9.74 -1.63 10.85
CA ILE A 163 9.39 -0.29 10.35
C ILE A 163 8.12 -0.36 9.47
N PHE A 164 8.04 -1.31 8.55
CA PHE A 164 6.86 -1.46 7.68
C PHE A 164 5.61 -1.85 8.47
N LEU A 165 5.74 -2.74 9.46
CA LEU A 165 4.62 -3.12 10.32
C LEU A 165 4.09 -1.92 11.12
N VAL A 166 4.99 -1.15 11.75
CA VAL A 166 4.61 0.07 12.48
C VAL A 166 3.93 1.07 11.54
N PHE A 167 4.47 1.26 10.33
CA PHE A 167 3.87 2.12 9.32
C PHE A 167 2.42 1.68 8.99
N TYR A 168 2.18 0.39 8.73
CA TYR A 168 0.83 -0.10 8.46
C TYR A 168 -0.12 0.06 9.65
N ILE A 169 0.35 -0.15 10.89
CA ILE A 169 -0.45 0.10 12.11
C ILE A 169 -0.83 1.58 12.21
N LEU A 170 0.09 2.50 11.93
CA LEU A 170 -0.21 3.94 11.90
C LEU A 170 -1.23 4.29 10.82
N CYS A 171 -1.14 3.67 9.63
CA CYS A 171 -2.14 3.85 8.58
C CYS A 171 -3.53 3.37 9.01
N VAL A 172 -3.63 2.24 9.71
CA VAL A 172 -4.90 1.75 10.30
C VAL A 172 -5.45 2.76 11.31
N GLY A 173 -4.62 3.22 12.26
CA GLY A 173 -5.03 4.18 13.29
C GLY A 173 -5.55 5.49 12.70
N GLY A 174 -4.86 6.02 11.68
CA GLY A 174 -5.28 7.25 10.99
C GLY A 174 -6.61 7.13 10.25
N HIS A 175 -6.95 5.95 9.72
CA HIS A 175 -8.23 5.72 9.03
C HIS A 175 -9.37 5.46 10.01
N LEU A 176 -9.11 4.82 11.15
CA LEU A 176 -10.13 4.55 12.16
C LEU A 176 -10.74 5.85 12.72
N GLY A 177 -9.93 6.90 12.85
CA GLY A 177 -10.40 8.23 13.25
C GLY A 177 -11.37 8.89 12.25
N ARG A 178 -11.30 8.52 10.96
CA ARG A 178 -12.14 9.08 9.88
C ARG A 178 -13.46 8.31 9.66
N LEU A 179 -13.64 7.17 10.33
CA LEU A 179 -14.89 6.41 10.32
C LEU A 179 -15.87 6.84 11.41
N ARG A 180 -15.48 7.77 12.29
CA ARG A 180 -16.40 8.33 13.28
C ARG A 180 -17.43 9.22 12.58
N PRO A 181 -18.74 9.03 12.88
CA PRO A 181 -19.82 9.80 12.28
C PRO A 181 -19.75 11.29 12.62
#